data_AF-A0A382DT50-F1
#
_entry.id   AF-A0A382DT50-F1
#
_cell.length_a   1.000
_cell.length_b   1.000
_cell.length_c   1.000
_cell.angle_alpha   90.00
_cell.angle_beta   90.00
_cell.angle_gamma   90.00
#
_symmetry.space_group_name_H-M   'P 1'
#
loop_
_entity.id
_entity.type
_entity.pdbx_description
1 polymer ?
#
loop_
_entity_poly.entity_id
_entity_poly.type
_entity_poly.pdbx_seq_one_letter_code
_entity_poly.pdbx_strand_id
1 'polypeptide(L)'
;MSAPIILADTATIPSEIINRLDSIGIDPNDIKIAVEGDLNEEGLIMPTWLLIASDSILSVPAGRNRPITGPLLLDEIDAFRIKTFVGGASLQAVLDGLPVTLTRYTNRHRERFSRVSTHLRRVGEGLDFQPELLVKPDPRFCTICGIVLPSAGSACPRCVNQGAIFWRTFKLLSSYAPWAACLFVFMLIGIGFDLLPPYFIRILVDDVLTSREHVNWLPWLVLGLAGASLFQNLVNICVARLSSFIGTRITTDVRQQLFDRLEQMSIDYYDKMEVGQLMNRCISDVQSLQGFVDQMAQGFLINLLMIVSIGGMLFYLDDQLAFYVLIPVPFVVVGTLYFYRRIYPKYY
;
A
#
# COMPACT_ATOMS: atom_id res chain seq x y z
N MET A 1 10.99 -11.40 10.42
CA MET A 1 9.92 -12.42 10.54
C MET A 1 9.33 -12.28 11.92
N SER A 2 8.07 -11.86 12.05
CA SER A 2 7.38 -11.75 13.33
C SER A 2 7.03 -13.14 13.82
N ALA A 3 7.61 -13.56 14.94
CA ALA A 3 7.31 -14.83 15.57
C ALA A 3 5.80 -14.97 15.80
N PRO A 4 5.19 -16.11 15.43
CA PRO A 4 3.79 -16.37 15.69
C PRO A 4 3.54 -16.39 17.21
N ILE A 5 2.34 -15.94 17.55
CA ILE A 5 1.79 -15.93 18.90
C ILE A 5 1.58 -17.39 19.31
N ILE A 6 2.38 -17.88 20.25
CA ILE A 6 2.23 -19.22 20.84
C ILE A 6 1.78 -18.99 22.27
N LEU A 7 0.52 -19.33 22.54
CA LEU A 7 -0.01 -19.41 23.90
C LEU A 7 -0.22 -20.86 24.26
N ALA A 8 0.09 -21.15 25.51
CA ALA A 8 -0.23 -22.36 26.25
C ALA A 8 0.52 -23.66 25.90
N ASP A 9 1.50 -23.66 25.00
CA ASP A 9 2.55 -24.70 25.02
C ASP A 9 3.86 -24.12 24.48
N THR A 10 4.77 -23.77 25.39
CA THR A 10 6.20 -23.58 25.14
C THR A 10 6.57 -22.99 23.76
N ALA A 11 6.24 -21.73 23.48
CA ALA A 11 7.24 -20.93 22.77
C ALA A 11 8.43 -20.86 23.71
N THR A 12 9.52 -21.55 23.36
CA THR A 12 10.76 -21.71 24.12
C THR A 12 11.04 -20.48 24.99
N ILE A 13 10.58 -20.53 26.24
CA ILE A 13 11.08 -19.63 27.27
C ILE A 13 12.59 -19.86 27.21
N PRO A 14 13.40 -18.82 26.94
CA PRO A 14 14.83 -19.02 26.79
C PRO A 14 15.35 -19.76 28.01
N SER A 15 16.27 -20.72 27.83
CA SER A 15 16.83 -21.47 28.96
C SER A 15 17.43 -20.55 30.03
N GLU A 16 17.89 -19.37 29.64
CA GLU A 16 18.29 -18.30 30.55
C GLU A 16 17.15 -17.89 31.51
N ILE A 17 15.93 -17.68 31.01
CA ILE A 17 14.78 -17.28 31.81
C ILE A 17 14.30 -18.43 32.70
N ILE A 18 14.30 -19.68 32.19
CA ILE A 18 13.96 -20.87 32.98
C ILE A 18 14.88 -21.01 34.20
N ASN A 19 16.19 -20.92 33.99
CA ASN A 19 17.17 -20.98 35.09
C ASN A 19 16.94 -19.88 36.14
N ARG A 20 16.39 -18.72 35.74
CA ARG A 20 16.06 -17.63 36.65
C ARG A 20 14.77 -17.90 37.45
N LEU A 21 13.81 -18.61 36.88
CA LEU A 21 12.61 -19.05 37.60
C LEU A 21 12.95 -20.07 38.69
N ASP A 22 13.82 -21.03 38.36
CA ASP A 22 14.30 -22.03 39.32
C ASP A 22 14.98 -21.36 40.54
N SER A 23 15.69 -20.24 40.32
CA SER A 23 16.34 -19.50 41.41
C SER A 23 15.38 -18.83 42.41
N ILE A 24 14.11 -18.67 42.03
CA ILE A 24 13.05 -18.07 42.85
C ILE A 24 12.04 -19.14 43.32
N GLY A 25 12.20 -20.39 42.86
CA GLY A 25 11.35 -21.51 43.27
C GLY A 25 9.98 -21.56 42.59
N ILE A 26 9.86 -20.99 41.39
CA ILE A 26 8.62 -21.04 40.58
C ILE A 26 8.77 -22.13 39.53
N ASP A 27 7.86 -23.12 39.52
CA ASP A 27 7.87 -24.18 38.51
C ASP A 27 7.49 -23.59 37.13
N PRO A 28 8.32 -23.76 36.09
CA PRO A 28 7.99 -23.35 34.74
C PRO A 28 6.66 -23.91 34.21
N ASN A 29 6.20 -25.06 34.72
CA ASN A 29 4.94 -25.69 34.31
C ASN A 29 3.68 -24.94 34.78
N ASP A 30 3.81 -24.09 35.81
CA ASP A 30 2.69 -23.30 36.32
C ASP A 30 2.39 -22.05 35.44
N ILE A 31 3.26 -21.76 34.48
CA ILE A 31 3.14 -20.60 33.60
C ILE A 31 2.14 -20.89 32.49
N LYS A 32 1.03 -20.14 32.48
CA LYS A 32 -0.02 -20.23 31.46
C LYS A 32 0.24 -19.32 30.26
N ILE A 33 0.87 -18.16 30.46
CA ILE A 33 1.22 -17.21 29.39
C ILE A 33 2.66 -16.75 29.57
N ALA A 34 3.40 -16.73 28.47
CA ALA A 34 4.69 -16.04 28.38
C ALA A 34 4.65 -15.03 27.21
N VAL A 35 4.91 -13.75 27.49
CA VAL A 35 4.94 -12.68 26.50
C VAL A 35 6.22 -11.87 26.60
N GLU A 36 6.95 -11.79 25.49
CA GLU A 36 8.13 -10.94 25.37
C GLU A 36 7.75 -9.48 25.06
N GLY A 37 8.26 -8.56 25.89
CA GLY A 37 8.44 -7.13 25.59
C GLY A 37 9.88 -6.85 25.17
N ASP A 38 10.10 -5.81 24.38
CA ASP A 38 11.37 -5.52 23.72
C ASP A 38 12.08 -4.27 24.24
N LEU A 39 11.63 -3.67 25.34
CA LEU A 39 12.26 -2.49 25.96
C LEU A 39 12.55 -2.70 27.44
N ASN A 40 13.72 -2.22 27.90
CA ASN A 40 14.05 -2.16 29.33
C ASN A 40 13.68 -0.80 29.98
N GLU A 41 14.04 -0.64 31.25
CA GLU A 41 13.79 0.58 32.04
C GLU A 41 14.51 1.83 31.50
N GLU A 42 15.62 1.64 30.78
CA GLU A 42 16.37 2.72 30.13
C GLU A 42 15.84 3.04 28.71
N GLY A 43 14.89 2.26 28.18
CA GLY A 43 14.37 2.40 26.82
C GLY A 43 15.26 1.77 25.73
N LEU A 44 16.23 0.94 26.11
CA LEU A 44 17.07 0.17 25.20
C LEU A 44 16.35 -1.11 24.78
N ILE A 45 16.65 -1.59 23.56
CA ILE A 45 16.08 -2.83 23.02
C ILE A 45 16.64 -4.01 23.80
N MET A 46 15.80 -4.61 24.65
CA MET A 46 16.17 -5.73 25.50
C MET A 46 14.93 -6.56 25.85
N PRO A 47 14.98 -7.89 25.67
CA PRO A 47 13.85 -8.76 25.98
C PRO A 47 13.49 -8.71 27.48
N THR A 48 12.22 -8.47 27.78
CA THR A 48 11.65 -8.59 29.12
C THR A 48 10.42 -9.47 29.04
N TRP A 49 10.49 -10.63 29.69
CA TRP A 49 9.46 -11.67 29.63
C TRP A 49 8.43 -11.47 30.73
N LEU A 50 7.20 -11.15 30.33
CA LEU A 50 6.04 -11.18 31.20
C LEU A 50 5.49 -12.60 31.26
N LEU A 51 5.52 -13.20 32.44
CA LEU A 51 5.08 -14.55 32.72
C LEU A 51 3.86 -14.48 33.64
N ILE A 52 2.79 -15.18 33.27
CA ILE A 52 1.51 -15.18 34.00
C ILE A 52 1.20 -16.62 34.38
N ALA A 53 1.21 -16.89 35.69
CA ALA A 53 0.79 -18.15 36.29
C ALA A 53 -0.72 -18.10 36.59
N SER A 54 -1.23 -19.13 37.28
CA SER A 54 -2.66 -19.21 37.65
C SER A 54 -3.07 -18.15 38.68
N ASP A 55 -2.16 -17.78 39.58
CA ASP A 55 -2.41 -16.95 40.75
C ASP A 55 -1.50 -15.71 40.81
N SER A 56 -0.49 -15.64 39.94
CA SER A 56 0.57 -14.64 40.04
C SER A 56 1.10 -14.19 38.69
N ILE A 57 1.67 -12.98 38.67
CA ILE A 57 2.34 -12.37 37.52
C ILE A 57 3.76 -12.02 37.90
N LEU A 58 4.69 -12.30 36.99
CA LEU A 58 6.09 -11.98 37.15
C LEU A 58 6.69 -11.45 35.84
N SER A 59 7.66 -10.55 35.98
CA SER A 59 8.40 -10.01 34.85
C SER A 59 9.88 -10.26 35.01
N VAL A 60 10.45 -10.97 34.03
CA VAL A 60 11.84 -11.42 34.03
C VAL A 60 12.58 -10.76 32.87
N PRO A 61 13.40 -9.74 33.13
CA PRO A 61 14.29 -9.19 32.11
C PRO A 61 15.37 -10.20 31.72
N ALA A 62 15.77 -10.19 30.45
CA ALA A 62 16.95 -10.93 30.00
C ALA A 62 18.23 -10.36 30.64
N GLY A 63 19.17 -11.24 31.00
CA GLY A 63 20.40 -10.89 31.71
C GLY A 63 20.43 -11.38 33.15
N ARG A 64 21.54 -12.03 33.53
CA ARG A 64 21.74 -12.71 34.82
C ARG A 64 21.54 -11.85 36.09
N ASN A 65 21.76 -10.54 36.04
CA ASN A 65 21.85 -9.69 37.24
C ASN A 65 20.85 -8.52 37.26
N ARG A 66 19.72 -8.67 36.57
CA ARG A 66 18.66 -7.65 36.49
C ARG A 66 17.53 -8.01 37.47
N PRO A 67 16.91 -7.05 38.19
CA PRO A 67 15.84 -7.36 39.13
C PRO A 67 14.64 -8.01 38.43
N ILE A 68 13.99 -8.96 39.10
CA ILE A 68 12.72 -9.54 38.67
C ILE A 68 11.61 -8.78 39.37
N THR A 69 10.56 -8.45 38.63
CA THR A 69 9.38 -7.80 39.20
C THR A 69 8.34 -8.86 39.52
N GLY A 70 7.96 -8.98 40.79
CA GLY A 70 7.04 -10.00 41.30
C GLY A 70 7.75 -11.14 42.06
N PRO A 71 7.04 -12.25 42.35
CA PRO A 71 5.67 -12.56 41.92
C PRO A 71 4.64 -11.63 42.58
N LEU A 72 3.75 -11.06 41.76
CA LEU A 72 2.61 -10.25 42.20
C LEU A 72 1.37 -11.13 42.17
N LEU A 73 0.68 -11.27 43.30
CA LEU A 73 -0.55 -12.05 43.37
C LEU A 73 -1.65 -11.33 42.59
N LEU A 74 -2.40 -12.06 41.77
CA LEU A 74 -3.49 -11.51 40.97
C LEU A 74 -4.57 -10.85 41.83
N ASP A 75 -4.79 -11.38 43.04
CA ASP A 75 -5.78 -10.89 44.01
C ASP A 75 -5.40 -9.54 44.62
N GLU A 76 -4.12 -9.17 44.62
CA GLU A 76 -3.63 -7.89 45.15
C GLU A 76 -3.67 -6.76 44.11
N ILE A 77 -3.93 -7.08 42.83
CA ILE A 77 -3.86 -6.12 41.74
C ILE A 77 -5.23 -5.45 41.52
N ASP A 78 -5.29 -4.14 41.76
CA ASP A 78 -6.50 -3.33 41.56
C ASP A 78 -6.90 -3.22 40.08
N ALA A 79 -5.91 -3.04 39.19
CA ALA A 79 -6.15 -2.81 37.77
C ALA A 79 -4.89 -3.00 36.92
N PHE A 80 -5.09 -3.33 35.64
CA PHE A 80 -4.05 -3.28 34.61
C PHE A 80 -4.24 -2.06 33.71
N ARG A 81 -3.15 -1.32 33.45
CA ARG A 81 -3.14 -0.12 32.61
C ARG A 81 -2.03 -0.17 31.57
N ILE A 82 -2.31 0.38 30.39
CA ILE A 82 -1.30 0.65 29.36
C ILE A 82 -0.98 2.14 29.39
N LYS A 83 0.28 2.48 29.63
CA LYS A 83 0.79 3.85 29.52
C LYS A 83 1.57 3.98 28.21
N THR A 84 1.08 4.80 27.29
CA THR A 84 1.70 5.04 25.98
C THR A 84 2.79 6.11 26.04
N PHE A 85 3.82 5.96 25.21
CA PHE A 85 4.87 6.94 24.99
C PHE A 85 5.28 6.99 23.51
N VAL A 86 6.18 7.90 23.15
CA VAL A 86 6.64 8.02 21.76
C VAL A 86 7.37 6.72 21.37
N GLY A 87 6.86 6.04 20.35
CA GLY A 87 7.46 4.81 19.83
C GLY A 87 7.13 3.51 20.59
N GLY A 88 6.42 3.57 21.73
CA GLY A 88 6.11 2.38 22.54
C GLY A 88 5.06 2.58 23.62
N ALA A 89 4.92 1.59 24.50
CA ALA A 89 4.07 1.66 25.69
C ALA A 89 4.58 0.71 26.79
N SER A 90 4.10 0.92 28.02
CA SER A 90 4.36 0.04 29.16
C SER A 90 3.06 -0.53 29.71
N LEU A 91 3.05 -1.83 29.98
CA LEU A 91 1.98 -2.49 30.74
C LEU A 91 2.29 -2.36 32.24
N GLN A 92 1.32 -1.85 33.00
CA GLN A 92 1.44 -1.60 34.43
C GLN A 92 0.32 -2.32 35.20
N ALA A 93 0.66 -2.90 36.35
CA ALA A 93 -0.29 -3.33 37.38
C ALA A 93 -0.40 -2.22 38.41
N VAL A 94 -1.60 -1.94 38.92
CA VAL A 94 -1.84 -0.99 40.00
C VAL A 94 -2.03 -1.79 41.28
N LEU A 95 -1.16 -1.58 42.27
CA LEU A 95 -1.20 -2.20 43.60
C LEU A 95 -1.34 -1.09 44.63
N ASP A 96 -2.38 -1.11 45.45
CA ASP A 96 -2.69 -0.06 46.42
C ASP A 96 -2.67 1.35 45.80
N GLY A 97 -3.16 1.48 44.56
CA GLY A 97 -3.12 2.73 43.81
C GLY A 97 -1.76 3.13 43.20
N LEU A 98 -0.68 2.37 43.43
CA LEU A 98 0.65 2.61 42.88
C LEU A 98 0.89 1.80 41.59
N PRO A 99 1.27 2.44 40.47
CA PRO A 99 1.52 1.73 39.22
C PRO A 99 2.91 1.07 39.22
N VAL A 100 2.94 -0.26 39.27
CA VAL A 100 4.13 -1.08 39.07
C VAL A 100 4.25 -1.46 37.60
N THR A 101 5.38 -1.14 36.98
CA THR A 101 5.61 -1.46 35.56
C THR A 101 5.99 -2.93 35.42
N LEU A 102 5.16 -3.68 34.69
CA LEU A 102 5.41 -5.09 34.40
C LEU A 102 6.39 -5.23 33.25
N THR A 103 6.10 -4.62 32.09
CA THR A 103 6.98 -4.70 30.92
C THR A 103 6.80 -3.51 29.99
N ARG A 104 7.84 -3.19 29.21
CA ARG A 104 7.82 -2.13 28.21
C ARG A 104 8.02 -2.72 26.82
N TYR A 105 7.41 -2.10 25.83
CA TYR A 105 7.45 -2.59 24.46
C TYR A 105 7.32 -1.47 23.43
N THR A 106 7.91 -1.68 22.26
CA THR A 106 7.74 -0.79 21.10
C THR A 106 6.36 -0.95 20.50
N ASN A 107 5.93 0.03 19.69
CA ASN A 107 4.64 -0.02 19.01
C ASN A 107 4.46 -1.24 18.09
N ARG A 108 5.55 -1.95 17.75
CA ARG A 108 5.50 -3.24 17.05
C ARG A 108 4.69 -4.29 17.80
N HIS A 109 4.66 -4.24 19.14
CA HIS A 109 3.98 -5.22 19.99
C HIS A 109 2.66 -4.68 20.58
N ARG A 110 2.15 -3.53 20.10
CA ARG A 110 0.96 -2.88 20.66
C ARG A 110 -0.28 -3.77 20.65
N GLU A 111 -0.57 -4.45 19.54
CA GLU A 111 -1.70 -5.38 19.45
C GLU A 111 -1.57 -6.48 20.50
N ARG A 112 -0.39 -7.11 20.56
CA ARG A 112 -0.09 -8.20 21.49
C ARG A 112 -0.37 -7.80 22.93
N PHE A 113 0.19 -6.68 23.37
CA PHE A 113 0.01 -6.22 24.76
C PHE A 113 -1.36 -5.63 25.04
N SER A 114 -2.07 -5.09 24.04
CA SER A 114 -3.48 -4.73 24.17
C SER A 114 -4.31 -5.96 24.54
N ARG A 115 -4.12 -7.08 23.84
CA ARG A 115 -4.83 -8.34 24.10
C ARG A 115 -4.49 -8.92 25.47
N VAL A 116 -3.21 -8.92 25.83
CA VAL A 116 -2.75 -9.33 27.17
C VAL A 116 -3.42 -8.48 28.26
N SER A 117 -3.43 -7.14 28.11
CA SER A 117 -4.05 -6.26 29.11
C SER A 117 -5.56 -6.50 29.26
N THR A 118 -6.27 -6.72 28.15
CA THR A 118 -7.71 -7.02 28.15
C THR A 118 -7.97 -8.37 28.82
N HIS A 119 -7.11 -9.35 28.57
CA HIS A 119 -7.21 -10.67 29.19
C HIS A 119 -6.94 -10.62 30.70
N LEU A 120 -5.85 -9.97 31.12
CA LEU A 120 -5.50 -9.78 32.52
C LEU A 120 -6.61 -9.05 33.30
N ARG A 121 -7.25 -8.05 32.69
CA ARG A 121 -8.39 -7.37 33.31
C ARG A 121 -9.57 -8.32 33.53
N ARG A 122 -9.88 -9.20 32.57
CA ARG A 122 -10.95 -10.20 32.71
C ARG A 122 -10.65 -11.21 33.82
N VAL A 123 -9.41 -11.67 33.91
CA VAL A 123 -8.98 -12.58 34.98
C VAL A 123 -9.10 -11.89 36.36
N GLY A 124 -8.70 -10.62 36.48
CA GLY A 124 -8.91 -9.84 37.70
C GLY A 124 -10.39 -9.58 38.05
N GLU A 125 -11.28 -9.63 37.06
CA GLU A 125 -12.75 -9.59 37.27
C GLU A 125 -13.33 -10.97 37.65
N GLY A 126 -12.50 -12.00 37.85
CA GLY A 126 -12.92 -13.35 38.24
C GLY A 126 -13.45 -14.21 37.09
N LEU A 127 -13.21 -13.81 35.83
CA LEU A 127 -13.58 -14.60 34.65
C LEU A 127 -12.54 -15.68 34.34
N ASP A 128 -13.01 -16.80 33.78
CA ASP A 128 -12.13 -17.91 33.40
C ASP A 128 -11.04 -17.52 32.40
N PHE A 129 -9.90 -18.18 32.58
CA PHE A 129 -8.73 -18.04 31.73
C PHE A 129 -8.99 -18.67 30.34
N GLN A 130 -9.25 -17.83 29.33
CA GLN A 130 -9.46 -18.23 27.93
C GLN A 130 -8.25 -17.90 27.02
N PRO A 131 -7.28 -18.82 26.86
CA PRO A 131 -6.05 -18.58 26.08
C PRO A 131 -6.31 -18.39 24.58
N GLU A 132 -7.42 -18.90 24.05
CA GLU A 132 -7.82 -18.80 22.65
C GLU A 132 -7.99 -17.35 22.18
N LEU A 133 -8.48 -16.47 23.07
CA LEU A 133 -8.64 -15.03 22.81
C LEU A 133 -7.31 -14.29 22.65
N LEU A 134 -6.22 -14.88 23.13
CA LEU A 134 -4.86 -14.35 22.98
C LEU A 134 -4.17 -14.88 21.70
N VAL A 135 -4.68 -15.96 21.10
CA VAL A 135 -4.16 -16.52 19.83
C VAL A 135 -4.87 -15.93 18.60
N LYS A 136 -6.19 -15.74 18.64
CA LYS A 136 -7.00 -15.29 17.48
C LYS A 136 -6.56 -13.91 16.93
N PRO A 137 -5.91 -13.79 15.76
CA PRO A 137 -5.42 -12.51 15.26
C PRO A 137 -6.57 -11.51 15.12
N ASP A 138 -6.37 -10.27 15.58
CA ASP A 138 -7.37 -9.22 15.42
C ASP A 138 -7.52 -8.94 13.91
N PRO A 139 -8.74 -9.03 13.35
CA PRO A 139 -8.95 -8.82 11.92
C PRO A 139 -8.57 -7.40 11.46
N ARG A 140 -8.36 -6.45 12.37
CA ARG A 140 -7.89 -5.09 12.07
C ARG A 140 -6.38 -4.99 11.88
N PHE A 141 -5.63 -6.08 12.03
CA PHE A 141 -4.18 -6.10 11.85
C PHE A 141 -3.77 -7.11 10.78
N CYS A 142 -2.73 -6.79 10.03
CA CYS A 142 -2.13 -7.73 9.09
C CYS A 142 -1.30 -8.79 9.86
N THR A 143 -1.60 -10.07 9.64
CA THR A 143 -0.87 -11.18 10.26
C THR A 143 0.60 -11.30 9.81
N ILE A 144 0.95 -10.74 8.65
CA ILE A 144 2.30 -10.81 8.07
C ILE A 144 3.18 -9.65 8.54
N CYS A 145 2.67 -8.42 8.53
CA CYS A 145 3.48 -7.22 8.81
C CYS A 145 3.02 -6.39 10.01
N GLY A 146 1.88 -6.69 10.62
CA GLY A 146 1.38 -5.99 11.80
C GLY A 146 0.85 -4.58 11.58
N ILE A 147 0.69 -4.13 10.32
CA ILE A 147 0.05 -2.84 10.03
C ILE A 147 -1.44 -2.89 10.39
N VAL A 148 -1.98 -1.76 10.86
CA VAL A 148 -3.43 -1.57 11.03
C VAL A 148 -4.07 -1.53 9.64
N LEU A 149 -5.05 -2.39 9.42
CA LEU A 149 -5.81 -2.47 8.19
C LEU A 149 -6.91 -1.39 8.16
N PRO A 150 -7.21 -0.82 6.99
CA PRO A 150 -8.27 0.19 6.85
C PRO A 150 -9.65 -0.32 7.27
N SER A 151 -9.88 -1.62 7.18
CA SER A 151 -11.11 -2.29 7.63
C SER A 151 -10.77 -3.70 8.11
N ALA A 152 -11.56 -4.23 9.04
CA ALA A 152 -11.36 -5.59 9.54
C ALA A 152 -11.39 -6.61 8.39
N GLY A 153 -10.32 -7.38 8.24
CA GLY A 153 -10.17 -8.42 7.23
C GLY A 153 -9.81 -7.94 5.81
N SER A 154 -9.48 -6.66 5.61
CA SER A 154 -9.06 -6.19 4.28
C SER A 154 -7.65 -6.66 3.90
N ALA A 155 -7.40 -6.69 2.60
CA ALA A 155 -6.09 -7.07 2.07
C ALA A 155 -5.03 -6.03 2.48
N CYS A 156 -3.87 -6.50 2.96
CA CYS A 156 -2.82 -5.60 3.46
C CYS A 156 -2.14 -4.84 2.33
N PRO A 157 -2.14 -3.49 2.32
CA PRO A 157 -1.57 -2.69 1.22
C PRO A 157 -0.07 -2.94 1.00
N ARG A 158 0.66 -3.35 2.06
CA ARG A 158 2.10 -3.64 2.01
C ARG A 158 2.44 -5.07 1.60
N CYS A 159 1.57 -6.03 1.88
CA CYS A 159 1.86 -7.47 1.70
C CYS A 159 1.12 -8.08 0.51
N VAL A 160 0.14 -7.36 -0.03
CA VAL A 160 -0.58 -7.76 -1.23
C VAL A 160 0.37 -7.85 -2.42
N ASN A 161 0.23 -8.91 -3.20
CA ASN A 161 0.95 -9.06 -4.46
C ASN A 161 0.34 -8.13 -5.52
N GLN A 162 0.97 -6.96 -5.69
CA GLN A 162 0.56 -5.94 -6.65
C GLN A 162 0.52 -6.47 -8.09
N GLY A 163 1.47 -7.35 -8.46
CA GLY A 163 1.51 -7.95 -9.80
C GLY A 163 0.31 -8.85 -10.08
N ALA A 164 -0.11 -9.66 -9.09
CA ALA A 164 -1.29 -10.51 -9.22
C ALA A 164 -2.58 -9.68 -9.37
N ILE A 165 -2.70 -8.57 -8.64
CA ILE A 165 -3.83 -7.63 -8.80
C ILE A 165 -3.81 -7.01 -10.18
N PHE A 166 -2.67 -6.51 -10.63
CA PHE A 166 -2.53 -5.91 -11.95
C PHE A 166 -2.98 -6.88 -13.05
N TRP A 167 -2.53 -8.14 -12.98
CA TRP A 167 -2.91 -9.17 -13.96
C TRP A 167 -4.39 -9.54 -13.89
N ARG A 168 -4.98 -9.59 -12.70
CA ARG A 168 -6.42 -9.83 -12.53
C ARG A 168 -7.24 -8.70 -13.12
N THR A 169 -6.85 -7.44 -12.86
CA THR A 169 -7.48 -6.26 -13.46
C THR A 169 -7.31 -6.28 -14.98
N PHE A 170 -6.12 -6.57 -15.49
CA PHE A 170 -5.86 -6.67 -16.92
C PHE A 170 -6.72 -7.75 -17.60
N LYS A 171 -6.92 -8.90 -16.95
CA LYS A 171 -7.82 -9.95 -17.44
C LYS A 171 -9.27 -9.46 -17.52
N LEU A 172 -9.72 -8.63 -16.60
CA LEU A 172 -11.05 -7.99 -16.67
C LEU A 172 -11.16 -7.07 -17.90
N LEU A 173 -10.09 -6.36 -18.25
CA LEU A 173 -10.02 -5.55 -19.46
C LEU A 173 -9.84 -6.36 -20.75
N SER A 174 -9.39 -7.61 -20.69
CA SER A 174 -9.08 -8.42 -21.88
C SER A 174 -10.26 -8.63 -22.82
N SER A 175 -11.50 -8.60 -22.31
CA SER A 175 -12.72 -8.64 -23.14
C SER A 175 -12.84 -7.44 -24.07
N TYR A 176 -12.16 -6.34 -23.75
CA TYR A 176 -12.11 -5.09 -24.52
C TYR A 176 -10.87 -4.97 -25.42
N ALA A 177 -10.04 -6.02 -25.51
CA ALA A 177 -8.83 -6.06 -26.32
C ALA A 177 -9.02 -5.62 -27.79
N PRO A 178 -10.07 -6.00 -28.55
CA PRO A 178 -10.19 -5.57 -29.94
C PRO A 178 -10.43 -4.06 -30.07
N TRP A 179 -11.21 -3.48 -29.15
CA TRP A 179 -11.44 -2.03 -29.11
C TRP A 179 -10.19 -1.28 -28.68
N ALA A 180 -9.44 -1.82 -27.72
CA ALA A 180 -8.15 -1.26 -27.30
C ALA A 180 -7.12 -1.33 -28.44
N ALA A 181 -7.08 -2.41 -29.22
CA ALA A 181 -6.21 -2.53 -30.39
C ALA A 181 -6.59 -1.52 -31.48
N CYS A 182 -7.90 -1.34 -31.74
CA CYS A 182 -8.39 -0.31 -32.66
C CYS A 182 -7.97 1.09 -32.21
N LEU A 183 -8.13 1.40 -30.92
CA LEU A 183 -7.68 2.65 -30.32
C LEU A 183 -6.17 2.85 -30.46
N PHE A 184 -5.37 1.80 -30.24
CA PHE A 184 -3.92 1.84 -30.43
C PHE A 184 -3.53 2.12 -31.88
N VAL A 185 -4.23 1.53 -32.86
CA VAL A 185 -4.03 1.82 -34.29
C VAL A 185 -4.34 3.29 -34.61
N PHE A 186 -5.46 3.83 -34.12
CA PHE A 186 -5.77 5.25 -34.30
C PHE A 186 -4.73 6.17 -33.65
N MET A 187 -4.20 5.79 -32.48
CA MET A 187 -3.09 6.54 -31.86
C MET A 187 -1.84 6.55 -32.74
N LEU A 188 -1.44 5.39 -33.30
CA LEU A 188 -0.28 5.32 -34.20
C LEU A 188 -0.48 6.18 -35.46
N ILE A 189 -1.68 6.16 -36.04
CA ILE A 189 -2.03 7.04 -37.15
C ILE A 189 -1.89 8.50 -36.73
N GLY A 190 -2.49 8.89 -35.59
CA GLY A 190 -2.43 10.26 -35.09
C GLY A 190 -0.99 10.74 -34.87
N ILE A 191 -0.14 9.90 -34.28
CA ILE A 191 1.27 10.24 -34.10
C ILE A 191 1.98 10.43 -35.45
N GLY A 192 1.69 9.60 -36.45
CA GLY A 192 2.22 9.79 -37.80
C GLY A 192 1.86 11.16 -38.39
N PHE A 193 0.64 11.63 -38.15
CA PHE A 193 0.20 12.97 -38.57
C PHE A 193 0.80 14.09 -37.70
N ASP A 194 1.02 13.88 -36.40
CA ASP A 194 1.70 14.82 -35.52
C ASP A 194 3.17 15.07 -35.92
N LEU A 195 3.80 14.13 -36.62
CA LEU A 195 5.16 14.27 -37.16
C LEU A 195 5.21 15.04 -38.49
N LEU A 196 4.08 15.24 -39.19
CA LEU A 196 4.05 15.96 -40.46
C LEU A 196 4.41 17.44 -40.32
N PRO A 197 3.88 18.21 -39.34
CA PRO A 197 4.23 19.61 -39.16
C PRO A 197 5.73 19.88 -39.04
N PRO A 198 6.52 19.23 -38.15
CA PRO A 198 7.95 19.50 -38.07
C PRO A 198 8.68 19.13 -39.37
N TYR A 199 8.24 18.09 -40.09
CA TYR A 199 8.82 17.71 -41.38
C TYR A 199 8.54 18.75 -42.48
N PHE A 200 7.30 19.22 -42.59
CA PHE A 200 6.93 20.23 -43.57
C PHE A 200 7.54 21.60 -43.26
N ILE A 201 7.70 21.95 -41.98
CA ILE A 201 8.42 23.17 -41.59
C ILE A 201 9.87 23.10 -42.07
N ARG A 202 10.55 21.96 -41.95
CA ARG A 202 11.90 21.78 -42.49
C ARG A 202 11.95 22.06 -44.00
N ILE A 203 11.09 21.41 -44.78
CA ILE A 203 11.03 21.60 -46.24
C ILE A 203 10.74 23.07 -46.58
N LEU A 204 9.81 23.71 -45.87
CA LEU A 204 9.49 25.11 -46.06
C LEU A 204 10.71 26.03 -45.83
N VAL A 205 11.48 25.76 -44.78
CA VAL A 205 12.66 26.58 -44.44
C VAL A 205 13.82 26.32 -45.40
N ASP A 206 14.17 25.06 -45.62
CA ASP A 206 15.36 24.67 -46.37
C ASP A 206 15.16 24.86 -47.88
N ASP A 207 14.04 24.36 -48.44
CA ASP A 207 13.84 24.25 -49.89
C ASP A 207 13.02 25.40 -50.50
N VAL A 208 12.28 26.16 -49.69
CA VAL A 208 11.40 27.24 -50.19
C VAL A 208 11.92 28.61 -49.80
N LEU A 209 12.27 28.82 -48.52
CA LEU A 209 12.70 30.12 -48.02
C LEU A 209 14.20 30.38 -48.27
N THR A 210 15.05 29.36 -48.08
CA THR A 210 16.51 29.52 -48.15
C THR A 210 17.03 29.37 -49.58
N SER A 211 16.72 28.27 -50.27
CA SER A 211 17.17 28.06 -51.67
C SER A 211 16.39 28.89 -52.70
N ARG A 212 15.13 29.22 -52.40
CA ARG A 212 14.16 29.93 -53.29
C ARG A 212 13.94 29.27 -54.66
N GLU A 213 14.35 28.02 -54.84
CA GLU A 213 14.19 27.30 -56.12
C GLU A 213 12.75 26.81 -56.32
N HIS A 214 11.99 26.62 -55.24
CA HIS A 214 10.66 26.00 -55.26
C HIS A 214 9.56 26.84 -54.59
N VAL A 215 9.56 28.16 -54.80
CA VAL A 215 8.56 29.08 -54.23
C VAL A 215 7.10 28.67 -54.56
N ASN A 216 6.88 28.01 -55.70
CA ASN A 216 5.57 27.51 -56.11
C ASN A 216 5.01 26.39 -55.22
N TRP A 217 5.81 25.76 -54.37
CA TRP A 217 5.37 24.71 -53.44
C TRP A 217 4.73 25.27 -52.17
N LEU A 218 4.95 26.55 -51.88
CA LEU A 218 4.42 27.21 -50.68
C LEU A 218 2.91 27.05 -50.48
N PRO A 219 2.02 27.30 -51.47
CA PRO A 219 0.59 27.08 -51.30
C PRO A 219 0.24 25.60 -51.04
N TRP A 220 0.96 24.65 -51.66
CA TRP A 220 0.74 23.22 -51.45
C TRP A 220 1.20 22.75 -50.07
N LEU A 221 2.31 23.27 -49.57
CA LEU A 221 2.79 23.00 -48.21
C LEU A 221 1.83 23.54 -47.16
N VAL A 222 1.33 24.78 -47.33
CA VAL A 222 0.35 25.37 -46.43
C VAL A 222 -0.96 24.58 -46.44
N LEU A 223 -1.45 24.20 -47.63
CA LEU A 223 -2.67 23.39 -47.76
C LEU A 223 -2.47 21.98 -47.18
N GLY A 224 -1.29 21.39 -47.39
CA GLY A 224 -0.90 20.11 -46.79
C GLY A 224 -0.85 20.16 -45.26
N LEU A 225 -0.26 21.22 -44.68
CA LEU A 225 -0.24 21.47 -43.23
C LEU A 225 -1.65 21.66 -42.67
N ALA A 226 -2.48 22.46 -43.34
CA ALA A 226 -3.87 22.67 -42.93
C ALA A 226 -4.68 21.36 -43.00
N GLY A 227 -4.51 20.58 -44.07
CA GLY A 227 -5.14 19.28 -44.24
C GLY A 227 -4.68 18.26 -43.19
N ALA A 228 -3.37 18.19 -42.92
CA ALA A 228 -2.81 17.34 -41.88
C ALA A 228 -3.35 17.72 -40.50
N SER A 229 -3.42 19.01 -40.19
CA SER A 229 -3.98 19.51 -38.92
C SER A 229 -5.47 19.17 -38.79
N LEU A 230 -6.26 19.32 -39.87
CA LEU A 230 -7.67 18.96 -39.87
C LEU A 230 -7.87 17.45 -39.65
N PHE A 231 -7.10 16.63 -40.37
CA PHE A 231 -7.15 15.18 -40.23
C PHE A 231 -6.72 14.73 -38.84
N GLN A 232 -5.69 15.36 -38.27
CA GLN A 232 -5.23 15.08 -36.92
C GLN A 232 -6.32 15.37 -35.88
N ASN A 233 -7.06 16.48 -36.03
CA ASN A 233 -8.20 16.75 -35.18
C ASN A 233 -9.30 15.68 -35.30
N LEU A 234 -9.58 15.18 -36.51
CA LEU A 234 -10.53 14.07 -36.71
C LEU A 234 -10.07 12.79 -36.00
N VAL A 235 -8.79 12.43 -36.14
CA VAL A 235 -8.20 11.27 -35.45
C VAL A 235 -8.31 11.43 -33.93
N ASN A 236 -7.99 12.62 -33.40
CA ASN A 236 -8.10 12.90 -31.97
C ASN A 236 -9.54 12.77 -31.46
N ILE A 237 -10.53 13.23 -32.23
CA ILE A 237 -11.95 13.02 -31.91
C ILE A 237 -12.29 11.53 -31.90
N CYS A 238 -11.84 10.75 -32.88
CA CYS A 238 -12.06 9.30 -32.93
C CYS A 238 -11.43 8.60 -31.73
N VAL A 239 -10.18 8.92 -31.38
CA VAL A 239 -9.47 8.36 -30.21
C VAL A 239 -10.22 8.71 -28.92
N ALA A 240 -10.62 9.97 -28.73
CA ALA A 240 -11.34 10.43 -27.55
C ALA A 240 -12.70 9.73 -27.41
N ARG A 241 -13.46 9.62 -28.50
CA ARG A 241 -14.76 8.92 -28.52
C ARG A 241 -14.61 7.44 -28.23
N LEU A 242 -13.64 6.77 -28.85
CA LEU A 242 -13.41 5.35 -28.67
C LEU A 242 -12.91 5.04 -27.25
N SER A 243 -12.00 5.85 -26.70
CA SER A 243 -11.55 5.73 -25.32
C SER A 243 -12.71 5.91 -24.34
N SER A 244 -13.53 6.95 -24.52
CA SER A 244 -14.70 7.21 -23.66
C SER A 244 -15.71 6.06 -23.73
N PHE A 245 -15.94 5.49 -24.91
CA PHE A 245 -16.79 4.32 -25.09
C PHE A 245 -16.27 3.10 -24.33
N ILE A 246 -14.97 2.79 -24.46
CA ILE A 246 -14.33 1.68 -23.75
C ILE A 246 -14.39 1.88 -22.23
N GLY A 247 -13.99 3.06 -21.74
CA GLY A 247 -13.98 3.38 -20.31
C GLY A 247 -15.38 3.29 -19.69
N THR A 248 -16.40 3.81 -20.37
CA THR A 248 -17.80 3.75 -19.91
C THR A 248 -18.29 2.31 -19.87
N ARG A 249 -18.04 1.51 -20.92
CA ARG A 249 -18.46 0.10 -20.97
C ARG A 249 -17.81 -0.75 -19.88
N ILE A 250 -16.50 -0.61 -19.68
CA ILE A 250 -15.78 -1.28 -18.59
C ILE A 250 -16.43 -0.94 -17.25
N THR A 251 -16.68 0.35 -17.00
CA THR A 251 -17.29 0.84 -15.76
C THR A 251 -18.67 0.24 -15.53
N THR A 252 -19.53 0.22 -16.56
CA THR A 252 -20.86 -0.38 -16.49
C THR A 252 -20.79 -1.88 -16.16
N ASP A 253 -19.93 -2.63 -16.83
CA ASP A 253 -19.79 -4.07 -16.60
C ASP A 253 -19.23 -4.40 -15.21
N VAL A 254 -18.25 -3.62 -14.73
CA VAL A 254 -17.70 -3.79 -13.38
C VAL A 254 -18.76 -3.49 -12.33
N ARG A 255 -19.53 -2.40 -12.51
CA ARG A 255 -20.63 -2.07 -11.59
C ARG A 255 -21.68 -3.16 -11.58
N GLN A 256 -22.10 -3.65 -12.74
CA GLN A 256 -23.09 -4.73 -12.81
C GLN A 256 -22.60 -5.97 -12.05
N GLN A 257 -21.37 -6.43 -12.30
CA GLN A 257 -20.80 -7.58 -11.60
C GLN A 257 -20.69 -7.37 -10.09
N LEU A 258 -20.38 -6.16 -9.63
CA LEU A 258 -20.35 -5.85 -8.20
C LEU A 258 -21.75 -5.86 -7.59
N PHE A 259 -22.73 -5.26 -8.26
CA PHE A 259 -24.12 -5.27 -7.81
C PHE A 259 -24.68 -6.69 -7.74
N ASP A 260 -24.50 -7.51 -8.78
CA ASP A 260 -24.95 -8.90 -8.80
C ASP A 260 -24.37 -9.71 -7.63
N ARG A 261 -23.14 -9.40 -7.22
CA ARG A 261 -22.47 -10.07 -6.09
C ARG A 261 -22.97 -9.57 -4.74
N LEU A 262 -23.27 -8.29 -4.62
CA LEU A 262 -23.87 -7.73 -3.41
C LEU A 262 -25.25 -8.33 -3.17
N GLU A 263 -26.10 -8.45 -4.20
CA GLU A 263 -27.44 -9.03 -4.05
C GLU A 263 -27.43 -10.49 -3.55
N GLN A 264 -26.35 -11.23 -3.80
CA GLN A 264 -26.20 -12.63 -3.38
C GLN A 264 -25.53 -12.81 -2.01
N MET A 265 -25.08 -11.73 -1.35
CA MET A 265 -24.41 -11.80 -0.05
C MET A 265 -25.39 -12.01 1.10
N SER A 266 -24.94 -12.72 2.15
CA SER A 266 -25.73 -12.99 3.35
C SER A 266 -25.95 -11.72 4.19
N ILE A 267 -27.03 -11.71 4.98
CA ILE A 267 -27.34 -10.61 5.91
C ILE A 267 -26.20 -10.41 6.93
N ASP A 268 -25.56 -11.48 7.40
CA ASP A 268 -24.42 -11.43 8.33
C ASP A 268 -23.20 -10.66 7.74
N TYR A 269 -23.06 -10.58 6.42
CA TYR A 269 -22.05 -9.73 5.79
C TYR A 269 -22.40 -8.25 5.94
N TYR A 270 -23.68 -7.91 5.76
CA TYR A 270 -24.18 -6.55 5.90
C TYR A 270 -24.20 -6.05 7.36
N ASP A 271 -24.34 -6.94 8.34
CA ASP A 271 -24.22 -6.57 9.76
C ASP A 271 -22.79 -6.15 10.15
N LYS A 272 -21.79 -6.57 9.37
CA LYS A 272 -20.36 -6.28 9.61
C LYS A 272 -19.83 -5.10 8.82
N MET A 273 -20.57 -4.61 7.82
CA MET A 273 -20.13 -3.56 6.91
C MET A 273 -21.20 -2.50 6.69
N GLU A 274 -20.81 -1.23 6.79
CA GLU A 274 -21.73 -0.13 6.50
C GLU A 274 -22.16 -0.17 5.02
N VAL A 275 -23.47 -0.24 4.77
CA VAL A 275 -24.05 -0.26 3.42
C VAL A 275 -23.58 0.95 2.59
N GLY A 276 -23.43 2.12 3.23
CA GLY A 276 -22.88 3.32 2.59
C GLY A 276 -21.45 3.14 2.09
N GLN A 277 -20.60 2.40 2.82
CA GLN A 277 -19.24 2.08 2.39
C GLN A 277 -19.25 1.17 1.16
N LEU A 278 -20.15 0.17 1.12
CA LEU A 278 -20.29 -0.74 -0.02
C LEU A 278 -20.72 0.02 -1.29
N MET A 279 -21.71 0.91 -1.17
CA MET A 279 -22.12 1.76 -2.30
C MET A 279 -21.02 2.69 -2.77
N ASN A 280 -20.26 3.28 -1.84
CA ASN A 280 -19.14 4.14 -2.23
C ASN A 280 -18.06 3.38 -3.00
N ARG A 281 -17.78 2.12 -2.66
CA ARG A 281 -16.85 1.27 -3.43
C ARG A 281 -17.37 1.00 -4.85
N CYS A 282 -18.65 0.70 -5.02
CA CYS A 282 -19.26 0.49 -6.34
C CYS A 282 -19.24 1.75 -7.22
N ILE A 283 -19.34 2.94 -6.61
CA ILE A 283 -19.39 4.20 -7.35
C ILE A 283 -17.98 4.77 -7.54
N SER A 284 -17.31 5.12 -6.44
CA SER A 284 -16.06 5.89 -6.40
C SER A 284 -14.83 5.06 -6.78
N ASP A 285 -14.69 3.84 -6.26
CA ASP A 285 -13.52 3.02 -6.60
C ASP A 285 -13.57 2.60 -8.08
N VAL A 286 -14.76 2.25 -8.59
CA VAL A 286 -14.94 1.93 -10.01
C VAL A 286 -14.69 3.16 -10.89
N GLN A 287 -15.12 4.35 -10.47
CA GLN A 287 -14.83 5.58 -11.20
C GLN A 287 -13.34 5.94 -11.18
N SER A 288 -12.64 5.64 -10.09
CA SER A 288 -11.18 5.80 -10.00
C SER A 288 -10.48 4.84 -10.96
N LEU A 289 -10.98 3.60 -11.08
CA LEU A 289 -10.49 2.64 -12.07
C LEU A 289 -10.74 3.12 -13.51
N GLN A 290 -11.90 3.70 -13.79
CA GLN A 290 -12.19 4.33 -15.08
C GLN A 290 -11.17 5.43 -15.40
N GLY A 291 -10.97 6.37 -14.46
CA GLY A 291 -10.01 7.45 -14.62
C GLY A 291 -8.58 6.95 -14.82
N PHE A 292 -8.20 5.87 -14.16
CA PHE A 292 -6.91 5.21 -14.38
C PHE A 292 -6.78 4.67 -15.82
N VAL A 293 -7.79 3.98 -16.34
CA VAL A 293 -7.79 3.46 -17.72
C VAL A 293 -7.71 4.60 -18.74
N ASP A 294 -8.50 5.65 -18.55
CA ASP A 294 -8.49 6.83 -19.42
C ASP A 294 -7.12 7.53 -19.39
N GLN A 295 -6.53 7.69 -18.20
CA GLN A 295 -5.20 8.28 -18.02
C GLN A 295 -4.10 7.42 -18.65
N MET A 296 -4.19 6.09 -18.58
CA MET A 296 -3.24 5.19 -19.24
C MET A 296 -3.34 5.27 -20.76
N ALA A 297 -4.56 5.25 -21.30
CA ALA A 297 -4.79 5.29 -22.73
C ALA A 297 -4.45 6.66 -23.34
N GLN A 298 -5.11 7.74 -22.90
CA GLN A 298 -4.98 9.05 -23.52
C GLN A 298 -3.80 9.87 -23.01
N GLY A 299 -3.38 9.64 -21.77
CA GLY A 299 -2.28 10.39 -21.17
C GLY A 299 -0.95 9.69 -21.36
N PHE A 300 -0.76 8.56 -20.69
CA PHE A 300 0.55 7.93 -20.59
C PHE A 300 1.02 7.36 -21.92
N LEU A 301 0.20 6.56 -22.60
CA LEU A 301 0.62 5.84 -23.80
C LEU A 301 0.88 6.78 -24.99
N ILE A 302 -0.02 7.74 -25.24
CA ILE A 302 0.15 8.74 -26.31
C ILE A 302 1.44 9.56 -26.08
N ASN A 303 1.65 10.09 -24.88
CA ASN A 303 2.83 10.91 -24.59
C ASN A 303 4.12 10.08 -24.71
N LEU A 304 4.11 8.83 -24.24
CA LEU A 304 5.27 7.95 -24.37
C LEU A 304 5.61 7.71 -25.85
N LEU A 305 4.61 7.35 -26.65
CA LEU A 305 4.81 7.13 -28.08
C LEU A 305 5.25 8.42 -28.80
N MET A 306 4.70 9.57 -28.43
CA MET A 306 5.07 10.87 -29.00
C MET A 306 6.53 11.22 -28.69
N ILE A 307 6.99 11.01 -27.45
CA ILE A 307 8.40 11.20 -27.06
C ILE A 307 9.30 10.28 -27.89
N VAL A 308 8.95 9.00 -28.03
CA VAL A 308 9.74 8.04 -28.80
C VAL A 308 9.76 8.40 -30.28
N SER A 309 8.62 8.77 -30.86
CA SER A 309 8.50 9.11 -32.29
C SER A 309 9.21 10.41 -32.64
N ILE A 310 9.02 11.48 -31.85
CA ILE A 310 9.74 12.75 -32.06
C ILE A 310 11.25 12.56 -31.83
N GLY A 311 11.62 11.81 -30.78
CA GLY A 311 13.03 11.47 -30.53
C GLY A 311 13.65 10.73 -31.72
N GLY A 312 12.96 9.70 -32.23
CA GLY A 312 13.39 8.97 -33.43
C GLY A 312 13.48 9.85 -34.66
N MET A 313 12.54 10.77 -34.87
CA MET A 313 12.58 11.74 -35.95
C MET A 313 13.78 12.69 -35.84
N LEU A 314 14.10 13.18 -34.64
CA LEU A 314 15.28 14.02 -34.43
C LEU A 314 16.56 13.28 -34.80
N PHE A 315 16.73 12.04 -34.35
CA PHE A 315 17.89 11.21 -34.73
C PHE A 315 17.95 10.92 -36.23
N TYR A 316 16.80 10.82 -36.90
CA TYR A 316 16.75 10.67 -38.36
C TYR A 316 17.17 11.95 -39.10
N LEU A 317 16.88 13.12 -38.54
CA LEU A 317 17.21 14.42 -39.14
C LEU A 317 18.67 14.80 -38.92
N ASP A 318 19.12 14.81 -37.66
CA ASP A 318 20.49 15.14 -37.26
C ASP A 318 20.78 14.52 -35.89
N ASP A 319 21.72 13.58 -35.85
CA ASP A 319 22.06 12.82 -34.65
C ASP A 319 22.80 13.67 -33.60
N GLN A 320 23.64 14.62 -34.03
CA GLN A 320 24.38 15.51 -33.12
C GLN A 320 23.43 16.47 -32.40
N LEU A 321 22.56 17.15 -33.13
CA LEU A 321 21.54 18.04 -32.57
C LEU A 321 20.56 17.28 -31.67
N ALA A 322 20.17 16.06 -32.04
CA ALA A 322 19.31 15.22 -31.21
C ALA A 322 19.92 14.96 -29.82
N PHE A 323 21.22 14.62 -29.75
CA PHE A 323 21.91 14.45 -28.47
C PHE A 323 21.87 15.72 -27.63
N TYR A 324 22.18 16.89 -28.21
CA TYR A 324 22.15 18.15 -27.48
C TYR A 324 20.76 18.47 -26.91
N VAL A 325 19.70 18.22 -27.66
CA VAL A 325 18.30 18.43 -27.22
C VAL A 325 17.88 17.43 -26.15
N LEU A 326 18.44 16.21 -26.15
CA LEU A 326 18.10 15.18 -25.17
C LEU A 326 18.86 15.31 -23.84
N ILE A 327 19.94 16.09 -23.75
CA ILE A 327 20.71 16.30 -22.52
C ILE A 327 19.84 16.69 -21.30
N PRO A 328 18.86 17.60 -21.39
CA PRO A 328 18.03 17.99 -20.24
C PRO A 328 17.10 16.88 -19.74
N VAL A 329 16.70 15.93 -20.59
CA VAL A 329 15.73 14.87 -20.26
C VAL A 329 16.13 14.04 -19.03
N PRO A 330 17.35 13.46 -18.93
CA PRO A 330 17.77 12.73 -17.74
C PRO A 330 17.77 13.58 -16.47
N PHE A 331 18.09 14.88 -16.53
CA PHE A 331 18.02 15.75 -15.35
C PHE A 331 16.59 15.93 -14.87
N VAL A 332 15.64 16.11 -15.80
CA VAL A 332 14.20 16.20 -15.47
C VAL A 332 13.69 14.89 -14.88
N VAL A 333 14.07 13.74 -15.45
CA VAL A 333 13.69 12.42 -14.94
C VAL A 333 14.24 12.19 -13.53
N VAL A 334 15.53 12.45 -13.31
CA VAL A 334 16.16 12.30 -11.99
C VAL A 334 15.54 13.26 -10.97
N GLY A 335 15.31 14.52 -11.34
CA GLY A 335 14.65 15.50 -10.48
C GLY A 335 13.23 15.07 -10.10
N THR A 336 12.47 14.56 -11.06
CA THR A 336 11.11 14.03 -10.83
C THR A 336 11.12 12.82 -9.90
N LEU A 337 12.02 11.85 -10.14
CA LEU A 337 12.16 10.66 -9.29
C LEU A 337 12.59 11.03 -7.85
N TYR A 338 13.48 12.01 -7.71
CA TYR A 338 13.90 12.52 -6.40
C TYR A 338 12.72 13.18 -5.66
N PHE A 339 11.96 14.04 -6.36
CA PHE A 339 10.77 14.69 -5.81
C PHE A 339 9.75 13.65 -5.31
N TYR A 340 9.40 12.67 -6.14
CA TYR A 340 8.43 11.63 -5.79
C TYR A 340 8.90 10.73 -4.64
N ARG A 341 10.19 10.40 -4.57
CA ARG A 341 10.70 9.53 -3.51
C ARG A 341 10.90 10.24 -2.17
N ARG A 342 11.21 11.53 -2.17
CA ARG A 342 11.69 12.23 -0.95
C ARG A 342 10.82 13.37 -0.47
N ILE A 343 10.09 14.02 -1.38
CA ILE A 343 9.27 15.20 -1.07
C ILE A 343 7.80 14.80 -0.95
N TYR A 344 7.27 14.06 -1.92
CA TYR A 344 5.86 13.63 -1.93
C TYR A 344 5.39 12.93 -0.62
N PRO A 345 6.15 11.99 -0.01
CA PRO A 345 5.73 11.30 1.21
C PRO A 345 5.73 12.16 2.49
N LYS A 346 6.11 13.44 2.38
CA LYS A 346 6.06 14.39 3.50
C LYS A 346 4.79 15.22 3.52
N TYR A 347 4.09 15.31 2.38
CA TYR A 347 2.88 16.12 2.23
C TYR A 347 1.61 15.26 2.21
N TYR A 348 1.75 13.95 2.01
CA TYR A 348 0.75 12.90 2.10
C TYR A 348 1.40 11.68 2.75
#